data_AF-A0A7M5XFF5-F1
#
_entry.id   AF-A0A7M5XFF5-F1
#
_cell.length_a   1.000
_cell.length_b   1.000
_cell.length_c   1.000
_cell.angle_alpha   90.00
_cell.angle_beta   90.00
_cell.angle_gamma   90.00
#
_symmetry.space_group_name_H-M   'P 1'
#
loop_
_entity.id
_entity.type
_entity.pdbx_description
1 polymer ?
#
loop_
_entity_poly.entity_id
_entity_poly.type
_entity_poly.pdbx_seq_one_letter_code
_entity_poly.pdbx_strand_id
1 'polypeptide(L)'
;MMSCLAGAIRRYLSEVCQKKPQDFPIAMTFNARSSSAKLADTIPLGNKSEGLFLSLPISVENPIERLDITRARLNKLKTLSHPHLFSFLYFSVIGGLVREPNPKNGILLNQRFYRINYTFLESSTILVLEMVGPQ
;
A
#
# COMPACT_ATOMS: atom_id res chain seq x y z
N MET A 1 4.34 -14.47 0.49
CA MET A 1 5.23 -13.39 0.01
C MET A 1 5.13 -12.12 0.83
N MET A 2 3.97 -11.45 0.95
CA MET A 2 3.87 -10.16 1.68
C MET A 2 4.26 -10.22 3.17
N SER A 3 3.90 -11.30 3.87
CA SER A 3 4.32 -11.50 5.28
C SER A 3 5.84 -11.66 5.40
N CYS A 4 6.49 -12.32 4.44
CA CYS A 4 7.95 -12.45 4.39
C CYS A 4 8.63 -11.11 4.17
N LEU A 5 8.08 -10.28 3.27
CA LEU A 5 8.56 -8.91 3.04
C LEU A 5 8.44 -8.06 4.32
N ALA A 6 7.31 -8.13 5.03
CA ALA A 6 7.15 -7.45 6.31
C ALA A 6 8.19 -7.91 7.36
N GLY A 7 8.51 -9.21 7.40
CA GLY A 7 9.57 -9.75 8.26
C GLY A 7 10.98 -9.27 7.88
N ALA A 8 11.30 -9.22 6.58
CA ALA A 8 12.58 -8.71 6.10
C ALA A 8 12.75 -7.21 6.41
N ILE A 9 11.71 -6.40 6.17
CA ILE A 9 11.73 -4.98 6.50
C ILE A 9 11.83 -4.78 8.02
N ARG A 10 11.11 -5.58 8.84
CA ARG A 10 11.24 -5.53 10.29
C ARG A 10 12.68 -5.71 10.71
N ARG A 11 13.34 -6.77 10.22
CA ARG A 11 14.72 -7.08 10.56
C ARG A 11 15.65 -5.93 10.19
N TYR A 12 15.51 -5.39 8.98
CA TYR A 12 16.29 -4.25 8.51
C TYR A 12 16.08 -3.01 9.40
N LEU A 13 14.83 -2.64 9.69
CA LEU A 13 14.52 -1.48 10.53
C LEU A 13 14.97 -1.66 11.98
N SER A 14 14.92 -2.88 12.50
CA SER A 14 15.43 -3.23 13.83
C SER A 14 16.96 -3.13 13.92
N GLU A 15 17.67 -3.42 12.84
CA GLU A 15 19.13 -3.31 12.77
C GLU A 15 19.58 -1.85 12.61
N VAL A 16 18.85 -1.01 11.87
CA VAL A 16 19.31 0.34 11.47
C VAL A 16 18.75 1.49 12.31
N CYS A 17 17.46 1.48 12.72
CA CYS A 17 16.81 2.69 13.24
C CYS A 17 15.88 2.51 14.45
N GLN A 18 15.21 1.37 14.64
CA GLN A 18 14.08 1.28 15.57
C GLN A 18 13.99 -0.06 16.33
N LYS A 19 14.03 -0.01 17.67
CA LYS A 19 13.78 -1.19 18.54
C LYS A 19 12.37 -1.79 18.34
N LYS A 20 11.38 -0.98 17.93
CA LYS A 20 10.01 -1.40 17.64
C LYS A 20 9.50 -0.71 16.36
N PRO A 21 9.70 -1.32 15.18
CA PRO A 21 9.25 -0.73 13.93
C PRO A 21 7.71 -0.70 13.87
N GLN A 22 7.16 0.40 13.38
CA GLN A 22 5.73 0.54 13.15
C GLN A 22 5.30 -0.12 11.83
N ASP A 23 4.01 -0.35 11.69
CA ASP A 23 3.42 -0.79 10.42
C ASP A 23 3.68 0.23 9.30
N PHE A 24 3.94 -0.26 8.10
CA PHE A 24 4.37 0.56 6.98
C PHE A 24 3.45 0.38 5.76
N PRO A 25 2.90 1.45 5.18
CA PRO A 25 2.10 1.36 3.97
C PRO A 25 3.00 1.06 2.76
N ILE A 26 2.60 0.07 1.96
CA ILE A 26 3.24 -0.23 0.68
C ILE A 26 2.27 -0.03 -0.47
N ALA A 27 2.80 0.42 -1.59
CA ALA A 27 2.12 0.45 -2.87
C ALA A 27 2.09 -0.97 -3.46
N MET A 28 0.91 -1.47 -3.83
CA MET A 28 0.79 -2.73 -4.55
C MET A 28 -0.21 -2.63 -5.70
N THR A 29 0.03 -3.40 -6.75
CA THR A 29 -0.88 -3.51 -7.89
C THR A 29 -1.62 -4.84 -7.89
N PHE A 30 -2.84 -4.87 -8.42
CA PHE A 30 -3.64 -6.07 -8.58
C PHE A 30 -4.33 -6.11 -9.94
N ASN A 31 -4.70 -7.31 -10.39
CA ASN A 31 -5.40 -7.50 -11.65
C ASN A 31 -6.91 -7.27 -11.46
N ALA A 32 -7.42 -6.17 -12.01
CA ALA A 32 -8.81 -5.74 -11.92
C ALA A 32 -9.74 -6.44 -12.93
N ARG A 33 -9.24 -7.37 -13.75
CA ARG A 33 -10.10 -8.21 -14.58
C ARG A 33 -11.08 -9.00 -13.70
N SER A 34 -12.33 -9.10 -14.15
CA SER A 34 -13.35 -9.96 -13.53
C SER A 34 -12.88 -11.42 -13.51
N SER A 35 -13.44 -12.22 -12.59
CA SER A 35 -13.15 -13.65 -12.54
C SER A 35 -13.50 -14.36 -13.86
N SER A 36 -14.60 -13.97 -14.51
CA SER A 36 -14.98 -14.49 -15.83
C SER A 36 -13.94 -14.17 -16.91
N ALA A 37 -13.40 -12.95 -16.95
CA ALA A 37 -12.38 -12.55 -17.91
C ALA A 37 -11.01 -13.20 -17.65
N LYS A 38 -10.75 -13.69 -16.42
CA LYS A 38 -9.54 -14.44 -16.06
C LYS A 38 -9.62 -15.92 -16.44
N LEU A 39 -10.84 -16.46 -16.55
CA LEU A 39 -11.11 -17.87 -16.87
C LEU A 39 -11.43 -18.10 -18.36
N ALA A 40 -11.51 -17.04 -19.16
CA ALA A 40 -11.73 -17.15 -20.60
C ALA A 40 -10.52 -17.79 -21.30
N ASP A 41 -10.78 -18.62 -22.32
CA ASP A 41 -9.75 -19.26 -23.15
C ASP A 41 -8.83 -18.25 -23.84
N THR A 42 -9.32 -17.01 -24.02
CA THR A 42 -8.55 -15.89 -24.54
C THR A 42 -8.61 -14.71 -23.57
N ILE A 43 -7.45 -14.34 -23.02
CA ILE A 43 -7.33 -13.16 -22.15
C ILE A 43 -7.09 -11.93 -23.02
N PRO A 44 -7.96 -10.90 -22.98
CA PRO A 44 -7.78 -9.71 -23.80
C PRO A 44 -6.50 -8.96 -23.40
N LEU A 45 -5.72 -8.60 -24.42
CA LEU A 45 -4.52 -7.77 -24.28
C LEU A 45 -4.91 -6.36 -23.85
N GLY A 46 -4.13 -5.79 -22.94
CA GLY A 46 -4.35 -4.46 -22.39
C GLY A 46 -4.02 -4.38 -20.90
N ASN A 47 -3.67 -3.17 -20.46
CA ASN A 47 -3.44 -2.92 -19.04
C ASN A 47 -4.78 -2.84 -18.30
N LYS A 48 -5.01 -3.83 -17.43
CA LYS A 48 -6.14 -3.88 -16.49
C LYS A 48 -5.63 -4.07 -15.07
N SER A 49 -4.46 -3.50 -14.80
CA SER A 49 -3.88 -3.45 -13.46
C SER A 49 -4.37 -2.19 -12.75
N GLU A 50 -4.76 -2.38 -11.51
CA GLU A 50 -5.15 -1.35 -10.58
C GLU A 50 -4.19 -1.34 -9.40
N GLY A 51 -4.25 -0.32 -8.56
CA GLY A 51 -3.31 -0.14 -7.45
C GLY A 51 -4.01 0.17 -6.15
N LEU A 52 -3.40 -0.20 -5.04
CA LEU A 52 -3.87 0.12 -3.71
C LEU A 52 -2.70 0.24 -2.74
N PHE A 53 -2.97 0.82 -1.57
CA PHE A 53 -2.04 0.82 -0.45
C PHE A 53 -2.42 -0.28 0.55
N LEU A 54 -1.44 -1.11 0.91
CA LEU A 54 -1.57 -2.12 1.96
C LEU A 54 -0.67 -1.73 3.11
N SER A 55 -1.21 -1.62 4.33
CA SER A 55 -0.37 -1.52 5.52
C SER A 55 0.24 -2.88 5.86
N LEU A 56 1.57 -2.99 5.82
CA LEU A 56 2.29 -4.19 6.23
C LEU A 56 2.38 -4.29 7.76
N PRO A 57 2.06 -5.46 8.35
CA PRO A 57 2.16 -5.70 9.79
C PRO A 57 3.62 -5.94 10.24
N ILE A 58 4.45 -4.91 10.17
CA ILE A 58 5.87 -4.95 10.55
C ILE A 58 6.05 -4.94 12.07
N SER A 59 5.11 -4.29 12.78
CA SER A 59 5.10 -4.23 14.24
C SER A 59 4.92 -5.60 14.90
N VAL A 60 4.39 -6.59 14.17
CA VAL A 60 4.14 -7.94 14.67
C VAL A 60 5.41 -8.78 14.61
N GLU A 61 5.83 -9.28 15.78
CA GLU A 61 7.04 -10.08 15.94
C GLU A 61 6.84 -11.53 15.50
N ASN A 62 5.76 -12.15 15.95
CA ASN A 62 5.46 -13.55 15.66
C ASN A 62 5.19 -13.74 14.15
N PRO A 63 5.95 -14.60 13.45
CA PRO A 63 5.81 -14.78 12.01
C PRO A 63 4.48 -15.42 11.58
N ILE A 64 3.89 -16.28 12.41
CA ILE A 64 2.61 -16.93 12.14
C ILE A 64 1.49 -15.90 12.28
N GLU A 65 1.48 -15.16 13.38
CA GLU A 65 0.50 -14.08 13.61
C GLU A 65 0.57 -13.02 12.50
N ARG A 66 1.79 -12.63 12.11
CA ARG A 66 2.02 -11.69 11.00
C ARG A 66 1.47 -12.22 9.68
N LEU A 67 1.59 -13.52 9.42
CA LEU A 67 1.00 -14.16 8.24
C LEU A 67 -0.52 -14.08 8.26
N ASP A 68 -1.15 -14.38 9.39
CA ASP A 68 -2.60 -14.35 9.53
C ASP A 68 -3.16 -12.93 9.40
N ILE A 69 -2.51 -11.94 10.03
CA ILE A 69 -2.88 -10.52 9.87
C ILE A 69 -2.72 -10.08 8.41
N THR A 70 -1.62 -10.47 7.76
CA THR A 70 -1.40 -10.15 6.34
C THR A 70 -2.50 -10.76 5.46
N ARG A 71 -2.87 -12.03 5.72
CA ARG A 71 -3.96 -12.71 5.01
C ARG A 71 -5.29 -11.99 5.24
N ALA A 72 -5.61 -11.64 6.49
CA ALA A 72 -6.84 -10.93 6.83
C ALA A 72 -6.93 -9.56 6.14
N ARG A 73 -5.83 -8.76 6.16
CA ARG A 73 -5.76 -7.47 5.46
C ARG A 73 -5.96 -7.63 3.95
N LEU A 74 -5.31 -8.62 3.32
CA LEU A 74 -5.48 -8.90 1.89
C LEU A 74 -6.90 -9.35 1.54
N ASN A 75 -7.51 -10.20 2.36
CA ASN A 75 -8.89 -10.64 2.14
C ASN A 75 -9.87 -9.47 2.28
N LYS A 76 -9.67 -8.59 3.27
CA LYS A 76 -10.47 -7.37 3.43
C LYS A 76 -10.37 -6.47 2.20
N LEU A 77 -9.18 -6.32 1.62
CA LEU A 77 -8.98 -5.55 0.39
C LEU A 77 -9.73 -6.16 -0.81
N LYS A 78 -9.77 -7.49 -0.91
CA LYS A 78 -10.53 -8.19 -1.98
C LYS A 78 -12.04 -8.02 -1.85
N THR A 79 -12.55 -7.86 -0.63
CA THR A 79 -13.98 -7.67 -0.35
C THR A 79 -14.42 -6.21 -0.41
N LEU A 80 -13.52 -5.27 -0.72
CA LEU A 80 -13.89 -3.87 -0.86
C LEU A 80 -14.89 -3.69 -2.00
N SER A 81 -15.98 -2.97 -1.72
CA SER A 81 -17.08 -2.72 -2.66
C SER A 81 -16.70 -1.78 -3.80
N HIS A 82 -15.67 -0.94 -3.61
CA HIS A 82 -15.30 0.12 -4.55
C HIS A 82 -13.80 0.13 -4.89
N PRO A 83 -13.25 -0.96 -5.47
CA PRO A 83 -11.81 -1.06 -5.78
C PRO A 83 -11.31 0.09 -6.65
N HIS A 84 -12.14 0.56 -7.60
CA HIS A 84 -11.80 1.66 -8.49
C HIS A 84 -11.53 2.99 -7.78
N LEU A 85 -12.20 3.27 -6.65
CA LEU A 85 -11.96 4.49 -5.87
C LEU A 85 -10.57 4.45 -5.22
N PHE A 86 -10.17 3.30 -4.67
CA PHE A 86 -8.83 3.13 -4.10
C PHE A 86 -7.76 3.21 -5.17
N SER A 87 -8.03 2.68 -6.37
CA SER A 87 -7.15 2.78 -7.53
C SER A 87 -6.99 4.21 -8.01
N PHE A 88 -8.06 5.00 -8.03
CA PHE A 88 -7.98 6.42 -8.35
C PHE A 88 -7.06 7.16 -7.37
N LEU A 89 -7.20 6.91 -6.07
CA LEU A 89 -6.33 7.50 -5.05
C LEU A 89 -4.88 7.04 -5.20
N TYR A 90 -4.67 5.75 -5.46
CA TYR A 90 -3.36 5.20 -5.73
C TYR A 90 -2.66 5.92 -6.88
N PHE A 91 -3.32 6.03 -8.04
CA PHE A 91 -2.75 6.71 -9.20
C PHE A 91 -2.57 8.22 -8.97
N SER A 92 -3.42 8.86 -8.17
CA SER A 92 -3.25 10.26 -7.78
C SER A 92 -1.99 10.48 -6.95
N VAL A 93 -1.74 9.62 -5.96
CA VAL A 93 -0.55 9.70 -5.09
C VAL A 93 0.72 9.39 -5.89
N ILE A 94 0.74 8.27 -6.63
CA ILE A 94 1.91 7.87 -7.42
C ILE A 94 2.19 8.88 -8.54
N GLY A 95 1.16 9.39 -9.22
CA GLY A 95 1.30 10.42 -10.24
C GLY A 95 1.82 11.75 -9.69
N GLY A 96 1.47 12.10 -8.44
CA GLY A 96 2.03 13.25 -7.74
C GLY A 96 3.51 13.10 -7.37
N LEU A 97 3.93 11.89 -6.96
CA LEU A 97 5.32 11.59 -6.61
C LEU A 97 6.29 11.67 -7.81
N VAL A 98 5.81 11.40 -9.02
CA VAL A 98 6.62 11.46 -10.26
C VAL A 98 6.91 12.90 -10.69
N ARG A 99 6.21 13.91 -10.13
CA ARG A 99 6.19 15.28 -10.67
C ARG A 99 7.16 16.29 -10.02
N GLU A 100 8.29 15.85 -9.47
CA GLU A 100 9.38 16.74 -9.04
C GLU A 100 10.67 16.53 -9.86
N PRO A 101 10.80 17.13 -11.06
CA PRO A 101 12.10 17.44 -11.62
C PRO A 101 12.41 18.93 -11.35
N ASN A 102 13.09 19.24 -10.25
CA ASN A 102 13.73 20.55 -10.08
C ASN A 102 15.23 20.44 -10.39
N PRO A 103 15.71 20.90 -11.55
CA PRO A 103 17.09 20.67 -12.00
C PRO A 103 18.11 21.70 -11.47
N LYS A 104 17.76 22.57 -10.51
CA LYS A 104 18.64 23.70 -10.15
C LYS A 104 19.20 23.78 -8.75
N ASN A 105 18.77 22.96 -7.79
CA ASN A 105 19.40 22.96 -6.46
C ASN A 105 19.61 21.53 -5.99
N GLY A 106 20.79 21.29 -5.42
CA GLY A 106 21.23 19.99 -4.94
C GLY A 106 20.20 19.28 -4.06
N ILE A 107 20.30 17.96 -4.09
CA ILE A 107 19.40 16.98 -3.50
C ILE A 107 19.15 17.29 -2.01
N LEU A 108 18.15 18.11 -1.73
CA LEU A 108 17.38 18.03 -0.51
C LEU A 108 16.16 17.18 -0.87
N LEU A 109 16.26 15.88 -0.57
CA LEU A 109 15.14 14.97 -0.50
C LEU A 109 14.18 15.52 0.56
N ASN A 110 13.31 16.45 0.15
CA ASN A 110 12.20 16.89 0.98
C ASN A 110 11.16 15.76 0.94
N GLN A 111 11.43 14.70 1.69
CA GLN A 111 10.55 13.55 1.87
C GLN A 111 9.27 14.04 2.53
N ARG A 112 8.31 14.50 1.72
CA ARG A 112 6.93 14.64 2.18
C ARG A 112 6.39 13.24 2.42
N PHE A 113 6.35 12.84 3.68
CA PHE A 113 5.73 11.59 4.09
C PHE A 113 4.22 11.76 4.05
N TYR A 114 3.57 11.12 3.09
CA TYR A 114 2.13 11.03 3.06
C TYR A 114 1.70 9.97 4.08
N ARG A 115 1.02 10.39 5.16
CA ARG A 115 0.40 9.46 6.10
C ARG A 115 -1.02 9.22 5.64
N ILE A 116 -1.23 8.09 4.95
CA ILE A 116 -2.56 7.68 4.54
C ILE A 116 -3.18 6.88 5.68
N ASN A 117 -4.05 7.51 6.47
CA ASN A 117 -4.82 6.86 7.51
C ASN A 117 -6.20 6.47 6.94
N TYR A 118 -6.49 5.17 6.89
CA TYR A 118 -7.82 4.68 6.54
C TYR A 118 -8.51 4.19 7.82
N THR A 119 -9.67 4.76 8.13
CA THR A 119 -10.50 4.33 9.26
C THR A 119 -11.78 3.72 8.71
N PHE A 120 -11.96 2.43 8.94
CA PHE A 120 -13.18 1.71 8.57
C PHE A 120 -14.18 1.84 9.73
N LEU A 121 -15.19 2.71 9.59
CA LEU A 121 -16.38 2.67 10.44
C LEU A 121 -17.42 1.77 9.80
N GLU A 122 -18.20 1.05 10.61
CA GLU A 122 -19.02 -0.13 10.26
C GLU A 122 -19.99 -0.01 9.05
N SER A 123 -20.24 1.18 8.51
CA SER A 123 -21.00 1.36 7.26
C SER A 123 -20.43 2.44 6.31
N SER A 124 -19.28 3.04 6.64
CA SER A 124 -18.68 4.14 5.88
C SER A 124 -17.16 4.03 5.91
N THR A 125 -16.53 3.92 4.73
CA THR A 125 -15.07 4.02 4.64
C THR A 125 -14.69 5.50 4.61
N ILE A 126 -14.14 6.00 5.72
CA ILE A 126 -13.62 7.37 5.79
C ILE A 126 -12.11 7.29 5.49
N LEU A 127 -11.72 7.90 4.38
CA LEU A 127 -10.32 8.06 3.98
C LEU A 127 -9.82 9.42 4.47
N VAL A 128 -8.89 9.41 5.43
CA VAL A 128 -8.22 10.62 5.90
C VAL A 128 -6.83 10.65 5.29
N LEU A 129 -6.66 11.49 4.27
CA LEU A 129 -5.35 11.82 3.73
C LEU A 129 -4.72 12.89 4.63
N GLU A 130 -3.81 12.47 5.50
CA GLU A 130 -3.08 13.40 6.36
C GLU A 130 -1.75 13.75 5.68
N MET A 131 -1.62 15.01 5.26
CA MET A 131 -0.35 15.54 4.79
C MET A 131 0.53 15.87 5.99
N VAL A 132 1.49 14.99 6.29
CA VAL A 132 2.50 15.29 7.32
C VAL A 132 3.62 16.06 6.63
N GLY A 133 3.64 17.38 6.86
CA GLY A 133 4.76 18.23 6.45
C GLY A 133 6.04 17.91 7.23
N PRO A 134 7.22 18.23 6.68
CA PRO A 134 8.47 18.12 7.42
C PRO A 134 8.42 19.07 8.64
N GLN A 135 8.83 18.59 9.81
CA GLN A 135 9.09 19.43 10.99
C GLN A 135 10.39 20.21 10.81
#